data_AF-A0A534J332-F1
#
_entry.id   AF-A0A534J332-F1
#
_cell.length_a   1.000
_cell.length_b   1.000
_cell.length_c   1.000
_cell.angle_alpha   90.00
_cell.angle_beta   90.00
_cell.angle_gamma   90.00
#
_symmetry.space_group_name_H-M   'P 1'
#
loop_
_entity.id
_entity.type
_entity.pdbx_description
1 polymer ?
#
loop_
_entity_poly.entity_id
_entity_poly.type
_entity_poly.pdbx_seq_one_letter_code
_entity_poly.pdbx_strand_id
1 'polypeptide(L)'
;MSGTRQPGPSAPSAERPEPPPEAREPTRRLFFALWPDAGQRAALAHATRKAVRSSGGRPVPEGSLHVTLAFLGSVPERRVAELQAIARRVAEAPEAGGAPMLVSFDRLVHWAKPRILCALDGL
;
A
#
# COMPACT_ATOMS: atom_id res chain seq x y z
N MET A 1 -28.07 34.73 -72.29
CA MET A 1 -26.88 34.58 -71.44
C MET A 1 -27.38 34.15 -70.06
N SER A 2 -27.55 32.85 -69.84
CA SER A 2 -28.09 32.32 -68.57
C SER A 2 -26.96 31.59 -67.85
N GLY A 3 -26.55 32.13 -66.70
CA GLY A 3 -25.46 31.61 -65.88
C GLY A 3 -25.90 30.44 -65.00
N THR A 4 -25.24 29.30 -65.16
CA THR A 4 -25.38 28.13 -64.30
C THR A 4 -24.54 28.35 -63.02
N ARG A 5 -25.18 28.43 -61.85
CA ARG A 5 -24.46 28.40 -60.56
C ARG A 5 -24.10 26.95 -60.22
N GLN A 6 -22.80 26.67 -60.01
CA GLN A 6 -22.34 25.44 -59.36
C GLN A 6 -22.63 25.51 -57.84
N PRO A 7 -22.97 24.39 -57.18
CA PRO A 7 -22.91 24.29 -55.73
C PRO A 7 -21.45 24.18 -55.29
N GLY A 8 -21.06 24.98 -54.29
CA GLY A 8 -19.73 24.94 -53.69
C GLY A 8 -19.49 23.67 -52.88
N PRO A 9 -18.23 23.29 -52.63
CA PRO A 9 -17.89 22.09 -51.87
C PRO A 9 -18.38 22.20 -50.42
N SER A 10 -19.03 21.15 -49.93
CA SER A 10 -19.37 20.98 -48.52
C SER A 10 -18.11 21.10 -47.66
N ALA A 11 -18.14 22.00 -46.68
CA ALA A 11 -17.07 22.12 -45.70
C ALA A 11 -16.89 20.78 -44.96
N PRO A 12 -15.65 20.33 -44.72
CA PRO A 12 -15.42 19.15 -43.87
C PRO A 12 -15.89 19.49 -42.46
N SER A 13 -16.72 18.61 -41.88
CA SER A 13 -17.05 18.66 -40.45
C SER A 13 -15.76 18.68 -39.65
N ALA A 14 -15.53 19.75 -38.91
CA ALA A 14 -14.40 19.84 -37.98
C ALA A 14 -14.53 18.70 -36.95
N GLU A 15 -13.67 17.70 -37.06
CA GLU A 15 -13.43 16.75 -35.99
C GLU A 15 -13.06 17.55 -34.74
N ARG A 16 -13.89 17.44 -33.70
CA ARG A 16 -13.55 17.98 -32.38
C ARG A 16 -12.30 17.25 -31.91
N PRO A 17 -11.21 17.95 -31.55
CA PRO A 17 -10.06 17.30 -30.95
C PRO A 17 -10.51 16.56 -29.68
N GLU A 18 -10.14 15.28 -29.59
CA GLU A 18 -10.34 14.49 -28.39
C GLU A 18 -9.65 15.20 -27.22
N PRO A 19 -10.32 15.33 -26.05
CA PRO A 19 -9.70 15.95 -24.89
C PRO A 19 -8.42 15.17 -24.54
N PRO A 20 -7.32 15.86 -24.15
CA PRO A 20 -6.10 15.19 -23.76
C PRO A 20 -6.39 14.19 -22.64
N PRO A 21 -5.70 13.03 -22.59
CA PRO A 21 -5.93 12.04 -21.54
C PRO A 21 -5.76 12.73 -20.20
N GLU A 22 -6.86 12.84 -19.44
CA GLU A 22 -6.86 13.48 -18.13
C GLU A 22 -5.72 12.85 -17.31
N ALA A 23 -4.77 13.68 -16.88
CA ALA A 23 -3.62 13.21 -16.11
C ALA A 23 -4.13 12.44 -14.90
N ARG A 24 -3.95 11.11 -14.91
CA ARG A 24 -4.42 10.24 -13.84
C ARG A 24 -3.85 10.76 -12.53
N GLU A 25 -4.72 11.04 -11.57
CA GLU A 25 -4.31 11.54 -10.26
C GLU A 25 -3.22 10.62 -9.68
N PRO A 26 -2.06 11.16 -9.25
CA PRO A 26 -0.97 10.33 -8.73
C PRO A 26 -1.43 9.60 -7.46
N THR A 27 -1.06 8.32 -7.36
CA THR A 27 -1.43 7.47 -6.22
C THR A 27 -0.22 6.80 -5.58
N ARG A 28 -0.33 6.47 -4.30
CA ARG A 28 0.64 5.69 -3.53
C ARG A 28 -0.01 4.44 -2.95
N ARG A 29 0.73 3.34 -2.92
CA ARG A 29 0.28 2.13 -2.22
C ARG A 29 0.62 2.26 -0.73
N LEU A 30 -0.40 2.34 0.11
CA LEU A 30 -0.24 2.62 1.55
C LEU A 30 -0.75 1.47 2.42
N PHE A 31 -0.19 1.40 3.62
CA PHE A 31 -0.63 0.53 4.71
C PHE A 31 -0.23 1.15 6.06
N PHE A 32 -0.89 0.74 7.13
CA PHE A 32 -0.50 1.03 8.52
C PHE A 32 0.17 -0.19 9.13
N ALA A 33 1.21 0.02 9.94
CA ALA A 33 1.93 -1.08 10.58
C ALA A 33 2.54 -0.68 11.92
N LEU A 34 2.83 -1.69 12.74
CA LEU A 34 3.66 -1.58 13.93
C LEU A 34 5.09 -2.01 13.56
N TRP A 35 6.06 -1.18 13.91
CA TRP A 35 7.47 -1.51 13.79
C TRP A 35 8.02 -1.94 15.14
N PRO A 36 8.47 -3.20 15.29
CA PRO A 36 9.24 -3.58 16.45
C PRO A 36 10.51 -2.73 16.52
N ASP A 37 11.01 -2.44 17.71
CA ASP A 37 12.27 -1.73 17.89
C ASP A 37 13.47 -2.58 17.40
N ALA A 38 14.67 -1.99 17.40
CA ALA A 38 15.86 -2.68 16.89
C ALA A 38 16.18 -3.98 17.66
N GLY A 39 16.03 -3.99 18.98
CA GLY A 39 16.28 -5.18 19.80
C GLY A 39 15.25 -6.28 19.53
N GLN A 40 13.97 -5.89 19.41
CA GLN A 40 12.89 -6.81 19.06
C GLN A 40 13.08 -7.42 17.67
N ARG A 41 13.48 -6.62 16.67
CA ARG A 41 13.76 -7.13 15.31
C ARG A 41 14.93 -8.10 15.29
N ALA A 42 16.01 -7.79 16.02
CA ALA A 42 17.15 -8.70 16.15
C ALA A 42 16.74 -10.03 16.84
N ALA A 43 15.92 -9.96 17.88
CA ALA A 43 15.39 -11.15 18.56
C ALA A 43 14.53 -12.01 17.63
N LEU A 44 13.61 -11.40 16.86
CA LEU A 44 12.80 -12.08 15.86
C LEU A 44 13.65 -12.71 14.75
N ALA A 45 14.62 -11.97 14.22
CA ALA A 45 15.54 -12.48 13.21
C ALA A 45 16.34 -13.68 13.74
N HIS A 46 16.82 -13.60 14.98
CA HIS A 46 17.53 -14.69 15.63
C HIS A 46 16.64 -15.92 15.84
N ALA A 47 15.45 -15.75 16.41
CA ALA A 47 14.52 -16.84 16.72
C ALA A 47 14.07 -17.59 15.46
N THR A 48 13.84 -16.86 14.36
CA THR A 48 13.31 -17.42 13.11
C THR A 48 14.40 -17.91 12.15
N ARG A 49 15.68 -17.61 12.41
CA ARG A 49 16.81 -17.82 11.49
C ARG A 49 16.88 -19.21 10.86
N LYS A 50 16.61 -20.27 11.63
CA LYS A 50 16.72 -21.66 11.15
C LYS A 50 15.58 -21.98 10.18
N ALA A 51 14.36 -21.57 10.52
CA ALA A 51 13.19 -21.75 9.67
C ALA A 51 13.33 -20.97 8.36
N VAL A 52 13.73 -19.69 8.44
CA VAL A 52 13.95 -18.83 7.26
C VAL A 52 15.00 -19.43 6.34
N ARG A 53 16.16 -19.88 6.85
CA ARG A 53 17.18 -20.55 6.02
C ARG A 53 16.69 -21.85 5.39
N SER A 54 15.89 -22.62 6.11
CA SER A 54 15.38 -23.92 5.63
C SER A 54 14.19 -23.78 4.68
N SER A 55 13.61 -22.58 4.56
CA SER A 55 12.40 -22.34 3.78
C SER A 55 12.61 -22.35 2.25
N GLY A 56 13.85 -22.14 1.81
CA GLY A 56 14.16 -21.88 0.39
C GLY A 56 13.59 -20.57 -0.16
N GLY A 57 12.96 -19.74 0.69
CA GLY A 57 12.38 -18.45 0.32
C GLY A 57 13.37 -17.29 0.45
N ARG A 58 12.91 -16.09 0.07
CA ARG A 58 13.69 -14.86 0.23
C ARG A 58 13.49 -14.29 1.64
N PRO A 59 14.54 -14.12 2.45
CA PRO A 59 14.40 -13.52 3.78
C PRO A 59 13.96 -12.06 3.66
N VAL A 60 13.08 -11.64 4.57
CA VAL A 60 12.74 -10.22 4.77
C VAL A 60 13.92 -9.55 5.46
N PRO A 61 14.42 -8.40 4.96
CA PRO A 61 15.45 -7.64 5.66
C PRO A 61 15.00 -7.28 7.07
N GLU A 62 15.92 -7.37 8.04
CA GLU A 62 15.59 -7.14 9.45
C GLU A 62 14.92 -5.78 9.68
N GLY A 63 15.45 -4.69 9.08
CA GLY A 63 14.86 -3.35 9.17
C GLY A 63 13.49 -3.19 8.50
N SER A 64 13.04 -4.19 7.74
CA SER A 64 11.73 -4.22 7.10
C SER A 64 10.72 -5.11 7.82
N LEU A 65 11.10 -5.76 8.94
CA LEU A 65 10.15 -6.51 9.76
C LEU A 65 9.13 -5.55 10.39
N HIS A 66 7.85 -5.81 10.13
CA HIS A 66 6.73 -5.03 10.64
C HIS A 66 5.47 -5.90 10.70
N VAL A 67 4.50 -5.47 11.51
CA VAL A 67 3.16 -6.07 11.60
C VAL A 67 2.18 -5.15 10.89
N THR A 68 1.65 -5.56 9.74
CA THR A 68 0.65 -4.75 9.05
C THR A 68 -0.69 -4.79 9.79
N LEU A 69 -1.23 -3.61 10.10
CA LEU A 69 -2.54 -3.42 10.73
C LEU A 69 -3.66 -3.31 9.69
N ALA A 70 -3.43 -2.53 8.63
CA ALA A 70 -4.41 -2.31 7.57
C ALA A 70 -3.72 -1.97 6.24
N PHE A 71 -4.10 -2.66 5.17
CA PHE A 71 -3.72 -2.29 3.80
C PHE A 71 -4.75 -1.35 3.19
N LEU A 72 -4.31 -0.18 2.72
CA LEU A 72 -5.19 0.82 2.09
C LEU A 72 -5.21 0.72 0.56
N GLY A 73 -4.29 -0.05 -0.03
CA GLY A 73 -4.15 -0.13 -1.48
C GLY A 73 -3.67 1.20 -2.07
N SER A 74 -4.14 1.53 -3.27
CA SER A 74 -3.78 2.76 -3.97
C SER A 74 -4.58 3.95 -3.45
N VAL A 75 -3.88 4.94 -2.91
CA VAL A 75 -4.47 6.15 -2.32
C VAL A 75 -3.97 7.38 -3.09
N PRO A 76 -4.83 8.34 -3.46
CA PRO A 76 -4.41 9.61 -4.04
C PRO A 76 -3.38 10.33 -3.19
N GLU A 77 -2.29 10.83 -3.78
CA GLU A 77 -1.19 11.46 -3.04
C GLU A 77 -1.66 12.62 -2.15
N ARG A 78 -2.64 13.41 -2.61
CA ARG A 78 -3.22 14.51 -1.84
C ARG A 78 -3.84 14.08 -0.50
N ARG A 79 -4.23 12.81 -0.35
CA ARG A 79 -4.86 12.27 0.87
C ARG A 79 -3.85 11.72 1.88
N VAL A 80 -2.57 11.65 1.53
CA VAL A 80 -1.53 11.11 2.43
C VAL A 80 -1.44 11.93 3.72
N ALA A 81 -1.46 13.26 3.62
CA ALA A 81 -1.38 14.15 4.79
C ALA A 81 -2.62 14.02 5.70
N GLU A 82 -3.81 13.87 5.11
CA GLU A 82 -5.06 13.60 5.83
C GLU A 82 -4.96 12.30 6.63
N LEU A 83 -4.51 11.21 5.98
CA LEU A 83 -4.34 9.91 6.63
C LEU A 83 -3.31 9.95 7.77
N GLN A 84 -2.21 10.69 7.59
CA GLN A 84 -1.22 10.89 8.65
C GLN A 84 -1.81 11.62 9.87
N ALA A 85 -2.64 12.65 9.64
CA ALA A 85 -3.30 13.37 10.71
C ALA A 85 -4.29 12.48 11.48
N ILE A 86 -5.07 11.65 10.77
CA ILE A 86 -5.97 10.66 11.38
C ILE A 86 -5.17 9.67 12.22
N ALA A 87 -4.10 9.09 11.67
CA ALA A 87 -3.28 8.11 12.38
C ALA A 87 -2.69 8.68 13.67
N ARG A 88 -2.22 9.94 13.65
CA ARG A 88 -1.70 10.62 14.84
C ARG A 88 -2.79 10.79 15.92
N ARG A 89 -3.97 11.27 15.53
CA ARG A 89 -5.09 11.43 16.47
C ARG A 89 -5.51 10.11 17.11
N VAL A 90 -5.49 9.01 16.35
CA VAL A 90 -5.77 7.68 16.88
C VAL A 90 -4.69 7.23 17.86
N ALA A 91 -3.41 7.46 17.54
CA ALA A 91 -2.29 7.12 18.42
C ALA A 91 -2.28 7.92 19.73
N GLU A 92 -2.80 9.15 19.71
CA GLU A 92 -2.91 10.04 20.88
C GLU A 92 -4.25 9.88 21.63
N ALA A 93 -5.18 9.08 21.12
CA ALA A 93 -6.52 8.95 21.69
C ALA A 93 -6.48 8.24 23.06
N PRO A 94 -7.19 8.75 24.08
CA PRO A 94 -7.26 8.12 25.40
C PRO A 94 -7.85 6.70 25.36
N GLU A 95 -8.82 6.48 24.47
CA GLU A 95 -9.50 5.19 24.22
C GLU A 95 -8.58 4.13 23.63
N ALA A 96 -7.49 4.54 22.97
CA ALA A 96 -6.44 3.61 22.54
C ALA A 96 -5.66 3.05 23.75
N GLY A 97 -5.91 3.58 24.95
CA GLY A 97 -5.28 3.22 26.20
C GLY A 97 -3.80 3.54 26.13
N GLY A 98 -3.33 4.60 26.79
CA GLY A 98 -1.89 4.91 26.87
C GLY A 98 -1.01 3.80 27.48
N ALA A 99 -1.57 2.62 27.75
CA ALA A 99 -0.86 1.42 28.12
C ALA A 99 -0.31 0.69 26.86
N PRO A 100 0.96 0.27 26.88
CA PRO A 100 1.53 -0.49 25.78
C PRO A 100 0.74 -1.79 25.55
N MET A 101 0.39 -2.06 24.30
CA MET A 101 -0.15 -3.36 23.89
C MET A 101 1.01 -4.35 23.72
N LEU A 102 0.96 -5.45 24.46
CA LEU A 102 1.90 -6.55 24.26
C LEU A 102 1.41 -7.41 23.08
N VAL A 103 2.28 -7.57 22.08
CA VAL A 103 2.07 -8.49 20.96
C VAL A 103 3.14 -9.58 21.05
N SER A 104 2.73 -10.83 21.19
CA SER A 104 3.65 -11.96 21.24
C SER A 104 3.69 -12.72 19.92
N PHE A 105 4.79 -13.41 19.66
CA PHE A 105 4.96 -14.27 18.49
C PHE A 105 5.58 -15.58 18.93
N ASP A 106 4.77 -16.62 19.04
CA ASP A 106 5.19 -17.93 19.52
C ASP A 106 5.12 -19.01 18.44
N ARG A 107 4.53 -18.69 17.27
CA ARG A 107 4.36 -19.61 16.15
C ARG A 107 4.89 -19.03 14.84
N LEU A 108 5.49 -19.90 14.03
CA LEU A 108 5.75 -19.65 12.62
C LEU A 108 4.83 -20.51 11.77
N VAL A 109 4.09 -19.87 10.85
CA VAL A 109 3.15 -20.53 9.96
C VAL A 109 3.52 -20.27 8.52
N HIS A 110 3.40 -21.30 7.68
CA HIS A 110 3.51 -21.20 6.25
C HIS A 110 2.12 -21.02 5.62
N TRP A 111 1.92 -19.91 4.92
CA TRP A 111 0.74 -19.72 4.09
C TRP A 111 1.05 -20.11 2.65
N ALA A 112 0.56 -21.28 2.23
CA ALA A 112 0.92 -21.91 0.96
C ALA A 112 0.55 -21.08 -0.28
N LYS A 113 -0.66 -20.49 -0.30
CA LYS A 113 -1.13 -19.69 -1.45
C LYS A 113 -0.28 -18.44 -1.69
N PRO A 114 -0.02 -17.58 -0.67
CA PRO A 114 0.89 -16.45 -0.83
C PRO A 114 2.38 -16.81 -0.75
N ARG A 115 2.72 -18.05 -0.37
CA ARG A 115 4.09 -18.57 -0.22
C ARG A 115 4.95 -17.76 0.75
N ILE A 116 4.39 -17.45 1.92
CA ILE A 116 5.09 -16.68 2.96
C ILE A 116 5.16 -17.46 4.27
N LEU A 117 6.25 -17.27 5.00
CA LEU A 117 6.38 -17.64 6.40
C LEU A 117 6.06 -16.42 7.26
N CYS A 118 5.08 -16.56 8.16
CA CYS A 118 4.63 -15.50 9.04
C CYS A 118 4.80 -15.91 10.49
N ALA A 119 5.25 -14.97 11.33
CA ALA A 119 5.14 -15.07 12.76
C ALA A 119 3.71 -14.69 13.17
N LEU A 120 3.06 -15.55 13.94
CA LEU A 120 1.70 -15.33 14.45
C LEU A 120 1.72 -15.32 15.97
N ASP A 121 0.77 -14.58 16.53
CA ASP A 121 0.50 -14.60 17.96
C ASP A 121 -0.17 -15.92 18.37
N GLY A 122 -0.06 -16.27 19.64
CA GLY A 122 -0.54 -17.52 20.23
C GLY A 122 -2.02 -17.51 20.62
N LEU A 123 -2.65 -16.34 20.65
CA LEU A 123 -4.05 -16.14 21.04
C LEU A 123 -5.05 -16.68 20.00
#